data_AF-A0A954XES0-F1
#
_entry.id   AF-A0A954XES0-F1
#
_cell.length_a   1.000
_cell.length_b   1.000
_cell.length_c   1.000
_cell.angle_alpha   90.00
_cell.angle_beta   90.00
_cell.angle_gamma   90.00
#
_symmetry.space_group_name_H-M   'P 1'
#
loop_
_entity.id
_entity.type
_entity.pdbx_description
1 polymer ?
#
loop_
_entity_poly.entity_id
_entity_poly.type
_entity_poly.pdbx_seq_one_letter_code
_entity_poly.pdbx_strand_id
1 'polypeptide(L)'
;MTHATRKQVDRLRLQRYLIAGIAFVLGLLIGMLASAAEPVATASEATGWALADIATLSETDRPFQRYVWIPPWSTEDAAAAVDFVVNSSASRSRSLHAGRRIANGWMLAYDLRLLAPAPDDFTEIRSVWDGLAIDDPYFHVPKENSGVRASVLGPHLEQTQAVATAALTLSTGAIYRADWLTVRLSSQINGGVYYRMRGIEKFRGSGGGQASYLASRGVFNTTAEKLSADQRAAMFFSNVTGKPRLIEAVPVLVRGGGVAGITHDAADEDIRDPAFHPIRNLLTGGKDRAREILVPLANGLIEYTLFDSNGELQDEVPPNIAHDSTIPPPYSQRLEPMASCVRCHSRDAGWLHFDNDVLKLIGSDLDIFSDIGDLKLTREQVVDRLAGLYAGDLDGPDSQMGRARRDYTSAVFRLTGLSAQEVGEEFGDIYRRYAYTRITPQMACEELGVQLRAGDEPKETIARLLPIQPGSPVDPAIGFLRMGVPINRADWEHVFVD
;
A
#
# COMPACT_ATOMS: atom_id res chain seq x y z
N MET A 1 -42.26 36.23 15.62
CA MET A 1 -41.16 35.96 14.67
C MET A 1 -40.54 37.28 14.26
N THR A 2 -39.28 37.50 14.61
CA THR A 2 -38.60 38.78 14.40
C THR A 2 -38.23 38.96 12.93
N HIS A 3 -38.09 40.21 12.49
CA HIS A 3 -37.78 40.57 11.11
C HIS A 3 -36.46 39.93 10.60
N ALA A 4 -35.57 39.52 11.52
CA ALA A 4 -34.32 38.82 11.24
C ALA A 4 -34.53 37.35 10.82
N THR A 5 -35.48 36.63 11.43
CA THR A 5 -35.73 35.21 11.13
C THR A 5 -36.35 35.04 9.74
N ARG A 6 -37.16 36.00 9.29
CA ARG A 6 -37.79 35.99 7.96
C ARG A 6 -36.75 36.15 6.84
N LYS A 7 -35.77 37.07 7.01
CA LYS A 7 -34.67 37.28 6.06
C LYS A 7 -33.76 36.06 5.90
N GLN A 8 -33.56 35.28 6.96
CA GLN A 8 -32.71 34.09 6.93
C GLN A 8 -33.41 32.91 6.24
N VAL A 9 -34.73 32.75 6.45
CA VAL A 9 -35.54 31.74 5.75
C VAL A 9 -35.71 32.08 4.26
N ASP A 10 -35.87 33.37 3.91
CA ASP A 10 -35.98 33.79 2.51
C ASP A 10 -34.64 33.67 1.75
N ARG A 11 -33.49 33.88 2.42
CA ARG A 11 -32.17 33.58 1.85
C ARG A 11 -31.98 32.09 1.56
N LEU A 12 -32.37 31.22 2.49
CA LEU A 12 -32.27 29.76 2.31
C LEU A 12 -33.21 29.24 1.21
N ARG A 13 -34.38 29.86 1.02
CA ARG A 13 -35.29 29.54 -0.09
C ARG A 13 -34.72 30.00 -1.44
N LEU A 14 -34.17 31.20 -1.53
CA LEU A 14 -33.53 31.69 -2.76
C LEU A 14 -32.32 30.82 -3.15
N GLN A 15 -31.52 30.38 -2.18
CA GLN A 15 -30.37 29.49 -2.40
C GLN A 15 -30.81 28.13 -2.94
N ARG A 16 -31.92 27.57 -2.44
CA ARG A 16 -32.49 26.30 -2.93
C ARG A 16 -33.04 26.40 -4.36
N TYR A 17 -33.68 27.51 -4.73
CA TYR A 17 -34.15 27.72 -6.11
C TYR A 17 -33.01 28.01 -7.09
N LEU A 18 -31.92 28.64 -6.63
CA LEU A 18 -30.73 28.88 -7.45
C LEU A 18 -29.98 27.57 -7.71
N ILE A 19 -29.82 26.71 -6.69
CA ILE A 19 -29.15 25.40 -6.82
C ILE A 19 -29.99 24.45 -7.70
N ALA A 20 -31.32 24.41 -7.52
CA ALA A 20 -32.20 23.60 -8.37
C ALA A 20 -32.25 24.09 -9.83
N GLY A 21 -32.18 25.41 -10.05
CA GLY A 21 -32.11 26.00 -11.39
C GLY A 21 -30.78 25.71 -12.11
N ILE A 22 -29.66 25.74 -11.38
CA ILE A 22 -28.32 25.42 -11.93
C ILE A 22 -28.20 23.94 -12.27
N ALA A 23 -28.70 23.04 -11.42
CA ALA A 23 -28.71 21.60 -11.70
C ALA A 23 -29.57 21.23 -12.92
N PHE A 24 -30.71 21.90 -13.10
CA PHE A 24 -31.59 21.66 -14.26
C PHE A 24 -31.01 22.22 -15.57
N VAL A 25 -30.30 23.34 -15.51
CA VAL A 25 -29.61 23.92 -16.68
C VAL A 25 -28.34 23.15 -17.05
N LEU A 26 -27.59 22.61 -16.08
CA LEU A 26 -26.48 21.69 -16.35
C LEU A 26 -26.98 20.39 -17.01
N GLY A 27 -28.07 19.80 -16.51
CA GLY A 27 -28.66 18.59 -17.09
C GLY A 27 -29.15 18.78 -18.54
N LEU A 28 -29.67 19.96 -18.88
CA LEU A 28 -30.12 20.30 -20.24
C LEU A 28 -28.97 20.69 -21.19
N LEU A 29 -27.88 21.29 -20.70
CA LEU A 29 -26.70 21.61 -21.51
C LEU A 29 -25.86 20.37 -21.85
N ILE A 30 -25.80 19.38 -20.94
CA ILE A 30 -25.16 18.08 -21.20
C ILE A 30 -25.92 17.33 -22.32
N GLY A 31 -27.25 17.48 -22.39
CA GLY A 31 -28.08 16.83 -23.42
C GLY A 31 -27.99 17.42 -24.84
N MET A 32 -27.55 18.68 -25.01
CA MET A 32 -27.48 19.34 -26.32
C MET A 32 -26.06 19.50 -26.90
N LEU A 33 -25.01 19.11 -26.16
CA LEU A 33 -23.61 19.08 -26.62
C LEU A 33 -23.11 17.65 -26.91
N ALA A 34 -24.03 16.78 -27.35
CA ALA A 34 -23.78 15.36 -27.61
C ALA A 34 -22.94 15.08 -28.89
N SER A 35 -21.74 15.67 -29.01
CA SER A 35 -20.78 15.24 -30.03
C SER A 35 -19.30 15.15 -29.62
N ALA A 36 -18.89 15.46 -28.39
CA ALA A 36 -17.47 15.70 -28.11
C ALA A 36 -16.81 14.89 -26.96
N ALA A 37 -17.44 13.86 -26.40
CA ALA A 37 -16.77 12.92 -25.49
C ALA A 37 -17.64 11.69 -25.20
N GLU A 38 -17.02 10.59 -24.73
CA GLU A 38 -17.74 9.39 -24.26
C GLU A 38 -17.81 9.39 -22.74
N PRO A 39 -19.01 9.28 -22.14
CA PRO A 39 -19.13 9.17 -20.70
C PRO A 39 -18.50 7.86 -20.23
N VAL A 40 -17.72 7.92 -19.16
CA VAL A 40 -17.20 6.75 -18.47
C VAL A 40 -17.75 6.69 -17.05
N ALA A 41 -17.67 5.51 -16.45
CA ALA A 41 -18.16 5.28 -15.10
C ALA A 41 -17.63 6.33 -14.11
N THR A 42 -18.50 6.85 -13.27
CA THR A 42 -18.23 7.87 -12.25
C THR A 42 -18.35 7.32 -10.84
N ALA A 43 -17.85 8.08 -9.85
CA ALA A 43 -18.08 7.76 -8.42
C ALA A 43 -19.58 7.71 -8.06
N SER A 44 -20.41 8.50 -8.73
CA SER A 44 -21.86 8.48 -8.54
C SER A 44 -22.46 7.15 -9.03
N GLU A 45 -22.08 6.67 -10.22
CA GLU A 45 -22.52 5.36 -10.73
C GLU A 45 -22.01 4.20 -9.88
N ALA A 46 -20.76 4.28 -9.40
CA ALA A 46 -20.21 3.29 -8.45
C ALA A 46 -21.03 3.21 -7.16
N THR A 47 -21.55 4.35 -6.67
CA THR A 47 -22.46 4.39 -5.52
C THR A 47 -23.78 3.66 -5.81
N GLY A 48 -24.33 3.83 -7.02
CA GLY A 48 -25.50 3.09 -7.48
C GLY A 48 -25.25 1.58 -7.58
N TRP A 49 -24.09 1.15 -8.06
CA TRP A 49 -23.70 -0.26 -8.12
C TRP A 49 -23.56 -0.89 -6.74
N ALA A 50 -22.92 -0.18 -5.80
CA ALA A 50 -22.83 -0.61 -4.39
C ALA A 50 -24.22 -0.79 -3.78
N LEU A 51 -25.11 0.19 -3.99
CA LEU A 51 -26.48 0.16 -3.46
C LEU A 51 -27.29 -1.01 -4.04
N ALA A 52 -27.15 -1.25 -5.34
CA ALA A 52 -27.82 -2.37 -6.00
C ALA A 52 -27.35 -3.70 -5.42
N ASP A 53 -26.05 -3.87 -5.18
CA ASP A 53 -25.49 -5.09 -4.60
C ASP A 53 -25.92 -5.29 -3.14
N ILE A 54 -25.73 -4.28 -2.28
CA ILE A 54 -26.03 -4.38 -0.84
C ILE A 54 -27.51 -4.67 -0.58
N ALA A 55 -28.40 -4.22 -1.46
CA ALA A 55 -29.84 -4.48 -1.39
C ALA A 55 -30.19 -5.97 -1.62
N THR A 56 -29.34 -6.73 -2.33
CA THR A 56 -29.54 -8.18 -2.55
C THR A 56 -29.11 -9.03 -1.35
N LEU A 57 -28.32 -8.47 -0.43
CA LEU A 57 -27.78 -9.17 0.72
C LEU A 57 -28.77 -9.16 1.90
N SER A 58 -28.64 -10.17 2.76
CA SER A 58 -29.39 -10.26 4.02
C SER A 58 -29.06 -9.06 4.93
N GLU A 59 -30.03 -8.56 5.68
CA GLU A 59 -29.81 -7.41 6.59
C GLU A 59 -28.66 -7.64 7.57
N THR A 60 -28.45 -8.89 7.98
CA THR A 60 -27.36 -9.29 8.88
C THR A 60 -25.97 -9.23 8.23
N ASP A 61 -25.87 -9.30 6.90
CA ASP A 61 -24.58 -9.29 6.20
C ASP A 61 -24.16 -7.89 5.73
N ARG A 62 -25.11 -6.97 5.57
CA ARG A 62 -24.85 -5.62 5.02
C ARG A 62 -23.79 -4.82 5.79
N PRO A 63 -23.77 -4.81 7.14
CA PRO A 63 -22.78 -4.02 7.89
C PRO A 63 -21.31 -4.37 7.63
N PHE A 64 -21.07 -5.55 7.08
CA PHE A 64 -19.73 -6.11 6.88
C PHE A 64 -19.18 -5.87 5.48
N GLN A 65 -19.99 -5.35 4.56
CA GLN A 65 -19.57 -5.13 3.17
C GLN A 65 -18.81 -3.83 3.01
N ARG A 66 -17.71 -3.90 2.27
CA ARG A 66 -16.95 -2.75 1.74
C ARG A 66 -16.76 -2.92 0.25
N TYR A 67 -16.76 -1.80 -0.45
CA TYR A 67 -16.67 -1.79 -1.89
C TYR A 67 -15.44 -1.02 -2.38
N VAL A 68 -14.86 -1.51 -3.46
CA VAL A 68 -13.73 -0.87 -4.12
C VAL A 68 -14.06 -0.72 -5.59
N TRP A 69 -14.16 0.53 -6.05
CA TRP A 69 -14.46 0.86 -7.43
C TRP A 69 -13.17 0.89 -8.26
N ILE A 70 -13.11 0.06 -9.30
CA ILE A 70 -12.04 0.02 -10.29
C ILE A 70 -12.30 1.14 -11.31
N PRO A 71 -11.43 2.14 -11.43
CA PRO A 71 -11.63 3.22 -12.39
C PRO A 71 -11.61 2.73 -13.84
N PRO A 72 -12.35 3.38 -14.76
CA PRO A 72 -12.45 2.98 -16.16
C PRO A 72 -11.13 3.06 -16.94
N TRP A 73 -10.13 3.79 -16.44
CA TRP A 73 -8.79 3.89 -17.02
C TRP A 73 -7.80 2.85 -16.46
N SER A 74 -8.24 1.95 -15.59
CA SER A 74 -7.44 0.83 -15.10
C SER A 74 -7.32 -0.29 -16.14
N THR A 75 -6.32 -1.15 -15.98
CA THR A 75 -6.16 -2.36 -16.80
C THR A 75 -7.16 -3.43 -16.37
N GLU A 76 -7.25 -4.52 -17.14
CA GLU A 76 -8.08 -5.69 -16.78
C GLU A 76 -7.56 -6.42 -15.52
N ASP A 77 -6.26 -6.28 -15.22
CA ASP A 77 -5.60 -6.92 -14.09
C ASP A 77 -5.68 -6.10 -12.79
N ALA A 78 -6.17 -4.86 -12.85
CA ALA A 78 -6.24 -3.98 -11.69
C ALA A 78 -7.04 -4.59 -10.53
N ALA A 79 -8.10 -5.34 -10.83
CA ALA A 79 -8.89 -6.04 -9.82
C ALA A 79 -8.05 -7.10 -9.06
N ALA A 80 -7.13 -7.77 -9.76
CA ALA A 80 -6.24 -8.76 -9.19
C ALA A 80 -5.16 -8.12 -8.30
N ALA A 81 -4.61 -6.97 -8.71
CA ALA A 81 -3.69 -6.18 -7.89
C ALA A 81 -4.37 -5.62 -6.63
N VAL A 82 -5.62 -5.17 -6.72
CA VAL A 82 -6.39 -4.70 -5.55
C VAL A 82 -6.63 -5.85 -4.57
N ASP A 83 -6.99 -7.04 -5.04
CA ASP A 83 -7.12 -8.22 -4.18
C ASP A 83 -5.81 -8.55 -3.46
N PHE A 84 -4.69 -8.51 -4.19
CA PHE A 84 -3.37 -8.69 -3.62
C PHE A 84 -3.08 -7.67 -2.51
N VAL A 85 -3.36 -6.38 -2.72
CA VAL A 85 -3.13 -5.33 -1.74
C VAL A 85 -4.05 -5.50 -0.52
N VAL A 86 -5.34 -5.74 -0.72
CA VAL A 86 -6.28 -5.95 0.39
C VAL A 86 -5.86 -7.17 1.23
N ASN A 87 -5.44 -8.27 0.61
CA ASN A 87 -4.99 -9.44 1.36
C ASN A 87 -3.62 -9.24 2.02
N SER A 88 -2.71 -8.52 1.38
CA SER A 88 -1.38 -8.24 1.93
C SER A 88 -1.43 -7.23 3.09
N SER A 89 -2.35 -6.26 3.03
CA SER A 89 -2.42 -5.15 3.98
C SER A 89 -3.52 -5.28 5.03
N ALA A 90 -4.64 -5.93 4.72
CA ALA A 90 -5.80 -5.99 5.62
C ALA A 90 -6.18 -7.40 6.08
N SER A 91 -5.88 -8.46 5.32
CA SER A 91 -6.29 -9.81 5.72
C SER A 91 -5.48 -10.33 6.92
N ARG A 92 -6.13 -10.54 8.05
CA ARG A 92 -5.62 -11.29 9.22
C ARG A 92 -6.10 -12.75 9.21
N SER A 93 -6.76 -13.15 8.13
CA SER A 93 -7.23 -14.51 7.88
C SER A 93 -6.11 -15.42 7.39
N ARG A 94 -6.28 -16.72 7.65
CA ARG A 94 -5.43 -17.80 7.13
C ARG A 94 -5.79 -18.21 5.69
N SER A 95 -6.89 -17.68 5.18
CA SER A 95 -7.40 -17.92 3.83
C SER A 95 -7.27 -16.64 3.00
N LEU A 96 -6.98 -16.83 1.72
CA LEU A 96 -7.00 -15.78 0.70
C LEU A 96 -8.46 -15.50 0.32
N HIS A 97 -8.83 -14.22 0.26
CA HIS A 97 -10.20 -13.79 -0.06
C HIS A 97 -10.18 -12.75 -1.16
N ALA A 98 -10.54 -13.17 -2.38
CA ALA A 98 -10.77 -12.24 -3.48
C ALA A 98 -12.10 -11.51 -3.29
N GLY A 99 -12.14 -10.23 -3.66
CA GLY A 99 -13.36 -9.44 -3.68
C GLY A 99 -14.33 -9.99 -4.72
N ARG A 100 -15.60 -10.14 -4.35
CA ARG A 100 -16.65 -10.57 -5.29
C ARG A 100 -16.80 -9.50 -6.38
N ARG A 101 -16.60 -9.90 -7.63
CA ARG A 101 -16.76 -9.03 -8.79
C ARG A 101 -18.23 -8.70 -9.00
N ILE A 102 -18.56 -7.42 -9.05
CA ILE A 102 -19.88 -6.90 -9.43
C ILE A 102 -19.71 -5.86 -10.54
N ALA A 103 -20.82 -5.38 -11.11
CA ALA A 103 -20.80 -4.38 -12.18
C ALA A 103 -19.82 -4.75 -13.33
N ASN A 104 -19.87 -6.00 -13.80
CA ASN A 104 -18.97 -6.54 -14.82
C ASN A 104 -17.47 -6.43 -14.50
N GLY A 105 -17.10 -6.48 -13.22
CA GLY A 105 -15.70 -6.41 -12.78
C GLY A 105 -15.23 -4.99 -12.42
N TRP A 106 -16.03 -3.96 -12.68
CA TRP A 106 -15.68 -2.57 -12.32
C TRP A 106 -15.78 -2.27 -10.84
N MET A 107 -16.26 -3.21 -10.02
CA MET A 107 -16.36 -3.03 -8.58
C MET A 107 -16.17 -4.34 -7.84
N LEU A 108 -15.44 -4.26 -6.73
CA LEU A 108 -15.13 -5.36 -5.84
C LEU A 108 -15.92 -5.21 -4.54
N ALA A 109 -16.59 -6.26 -4.10
CA ALA A 109 -17.25 -6.32 -2.80
C ALA A 109 -16.48 -7.26 -1.85
N TYR A 110 -16.06 -6.73 -0.70
CA TYR A 110 -15.37 -7.46 0.35
C TYR A 110 -16.24 -7.57 1.61
N ASP A 111 -16.30 -8.77 2.18
CA ASP A 111 -16.81 -8.98 3.53
C ASP A 111 -15.65 -8.91 4.52
N LEU A 112 -15.62 -7.87 5.35
CA LEU A 112 -14.53 -7.65 6.30
C LEU A 112 -14.40 -8.78 7.34
N ARG A 113 -15.46 -9.55 7.62
CA ARG A 113 -15.38 -10.71 8.53
C ARG A 113 -14.51 -11.82 7.96
N LEU A 114 -14.45 -11.94 6.63
CA LEU A 114 -13.61 -12.93 5.97
C LEU A 114 -12.13 -12.53 6.06
N LEU A 115 -11.84 -11.24 5.94
CA LEU A 115 -10.48 -10.70 6.09
C LEU A 115 -10.01 -10.76 7.56
N ALA A 116 -10.92 -10.53 8.50
CA ALA A 116 -10.65 -10.44 9.93
C ALA A 116 -11.66 -11.28 10.74
N PRO A 117 -11.50 -12.60 10.81
CA PRO A 117 -12.49 -13.47 11.43
C PRO A 117 -12.52 -13.37 12.97
N ALA A 118 -11.46 -12.87 13.61
CA ALA A 118 -11.45 -12.63 15.05
C ALA A 118 -12.16 -11.30 15.37
N PRO A 119 -13.00 -11.22 16.42
CA PRO A 119 -13.78 -10.02 16.74
C PRO A 119 -12.94 -8.75 16.98
N ASP A 120 -11.80 -8.87 17.64
CA ASP A 120 -10.91 -7.74 17.94
C ASP A 120 -10.25 -7.23 16.65
N ASP A 121 -9.71 -8.15 15.84
CA ASP A 121 -9.16 -7.86 14.51
C ASP A 121 -10.19 -7.18 13.60
N PHE A 122 -11.43 -7.69 13.59
CA PHE A 122 -12.52 -7.12 12.82
C PHE A 122 -12.81 -5.67 13.25
N THR A 123 -12.89 -5.44 14.55
CA THR A 123 -13.19 -4.12 15.12
C THR A 123 -12.11 -3.12 14.73
N GLU A 124 -10.85 -3.53 14.83
CA GLU A 124 -9.71 -2.69 14.46
C GLU A 124 -9.67 -2.39 12.95
N ILE A 125 -9.74 -3.42 12.11
CA ILE A 125 -9.71 -3.25 10.64
C ILE A 125 -10.89 -2.40 10.18
N ARG A 126 -12.09 -2.64 10.71
CA ARG A 126 -13.26 -1.80 10.40
C ARG A 126 -12.99 -0.34 10.79
N SER A 127 -12.44 -0.10 11.97
CA SER A 127 -12.15 1.27 12.42
C SER A 127 -11.11 1.96 11.55
N VAL A 128 -10.05 1.27 11.14
CA VAL A 128 -9.00 1.83 10.27
C VAL A 128 -9.56 2.07 8.87
N TRP A 129 -10.28 1.10 8.30
CA TRP A 129 -10.90 1.18 6.99
C TRP A 129 -11.91 2.32 6.93
N ASP A 130 -12.87 2.37 7.84
CA ASP A 130 -13.89 3.43 7.86
C ASP A 130 -13.26 4.82 8.13
N GLY A 131 -12.16 4.86 8.89
CA GLY A 131 -11.41 6.09 9.18
C GLY A 131 -10.73 6.71 7.95
N LEU A 132 -10.46 5.92 6.90
CA LEU A 132 -9.90 6.42 5.64
C LEU A 132 -10.83 7.44 4.96
N ALA A 133 -12.14 7.39 5.20
CA ALA A 133 -13.12 8.30 4.63
C ALA A 133 -12.93 9.77 5.04
N ILE A 134 -12.11 10.05 6.05
CA ILE A 134 -11.77 11.42 6.46
C ILE A 134 -10.82 12.08 5.45
N ASP A 135 -10.02 11.28 4.74
CA ASP A 135 -8.94 11.74 3.85
C ASP A 135 -9.19 11.35 2.37
N ASP A 136 -10.34 10.72 2.07
CA ASP A 136 -10.71 10.30 0.71
C ASP A 136 -11.29 11.48 -0.09
N PRO A 137 -10.72 11.84 -1.25
CA PRO A 137 -11.22 12.93 -2.07
C PRO A 137 -12.28 12.47 -3.09
N TYR A 138 -12.58 11.17 -3.24
CA TYR A 138 -13.41 10.69 -4.34
C TYR A 138 -14.86 10.39 -3.98
N PHE A 139 -15.09 9.91 -2.76
CA PHE A 139 -16.44 9.69 -2.22
C PHE A 139 -16.73 10.59 -1.02
N HIS A 140 -15.74 11.33 -0.53
CA HIS A 140 -15.84 12.18 0.65
C HIS A 140 -15.24 13.56 0.43
N VAL A 141 -15.56 14.50 1.31
CA VAL A 141 -14.89 15.80 1.41
C VAL A 141 -13.73 15.65 2.41
N PRO A 142 -12.46 15.78 1.98
CA PRO A 142 -11.31 15.64 2.87
C PRO A 142 -11.36 16.60 4.06
N LYS A 143 -10.74 16.22 5.19
CA LYS A 143 -10.67 17.08 6.39
C LYS A 143 -9.98 18.41 6.12
N GLU A 144 -9.03 18.46 5.19
CA GLU A 144 -8.34 19.67 4.74
C GLU A 144 -9.32 20.69 4.13
N ASN A 145 -10.36 20.20 3.46
CA ASN A 145 -11.38 21.02 2.81
C ASN A 145 -12.53 21.34 3.78
N SER A 146 -12.98 20.35 4.56
CA SER A 146 -14.14 20.52 5.46
C SER A 146 -13.81 21.21 6.79
N GLY A 147 -12.54 21.18 7.21
CA GLY A 147 -12.09 21.68 8.52
C GLY A 147 -12.57 20.83 9.71
N VAL A 148 -13.26 19.70 9.46
CA VAL A 148 -13.78 18.81 10.49
C VAL A 148 -13.15 17.43 10.39
N ARG A 149 -12.89 16.79 11.53
CA ARG A 149 -12.40 15.40 11.60
C ARG A 149 -13.57 14.42 11.59
N ALA A 150 -14.38 14.49 10.53
CA ALA A 150 -15.53 13.63 10.33
C ALA A 150 -15.64 13.29 8.84
N SER A 151 -16.07 12.08 8.52
CA SER A 151 -16.36 11.68 7.16
C SER A 151 -17.61 12.41 6.66
N VAL A 152 -17.46 13.18 5.60
CA VAL A 152 -18.56 13.91 4.94
C VAL A 152 -18.68 13.39 3.53
N LEU A 153 -19.87 12.92 3.12
CA LEU A 153 -20.10 12.45 1.76
C LEU A 153 -19.87 13.58 0.74
N GLY A 154 -19.21 13.26 -0.37
CA GLY A 154 -18.93 14.22 -1.44
C GLY A 154 -20.22 14.78 -2.05
N PRO A 155 -20.31 16.09 -2.32
CA PRO A 155 -21.52 16.73 -2.85
C PRO A 155 -21.82 16.33 -4.31
N HIS A 156 -20.81 15.88 -5.05
CA HIS A 156 -20.91 15.39 -6.43
C HIS A 156 -21.57 14.01 -6.55
N LEU A 157 -21.75 13.29 -5.45
CA LEU A 157 -22.44 12.00 -5.43
C LEU A 157 -23.96 12.19 -5.48
N GLU A 158 -24.69 11.19 -6.00
CA GLU A 158 -26.13 11.11 -5.80
C GLU A 158 -26.41 10.86 -4.30
N GLN A 159 -26.88 11.90 -3.62
CA GLN A 159 -26.94 11.93 -2.16
C GLN A 159 -27.88 10.87 -1.58
N THR A 160 -28.97 10.53 -2.28
CA THR A 160 -29.92 9.52 -1.79
C THR A 160 -29.27 8.14 -1.75
N GLN A 161 -28.58 7.77 -2.81
CA GLN A 161 -27.84 6.52 -2.94
C GLN A 161 -26.66 6.48 -1.97
N ALA A 162 -25.88 7.55 -1.86
CA ALA A 162 -24.71 7.58 -0.97
C ALA A 162 -25.11 7.42 0.51
N VAL A 163 -26.16 8.15 0.95
CA VAL A 163 -26.70 8.01 2.31
C VAL A 163 -27.31 6.64 2.54
N ALA A 164 -28.05 6.10 1.57
CA ALA A 164 -28.63 4.76 1.68
C ALA A 164 -27.56 3.68 1.79
N THR A 165 -26.52 3.72 0.96
CA THR A 165 -25.38 2.80 1.02
C THR A 165 -24.70 2.88 2.37
N ALA A 166 -24.38 4.08 2.86
CA ALA A 166 -23.74 4.26 4.17
C ALA A 166 -24.59 3.76 5.33
N ALA A 167 -25.92 3.96 5.27
CA ALA A 167 -26.85 3.48 6.28
C ALA A 167 -26.97 1.95 6.28
N LEU A 168 -26.99 1.31 5.09
CA LEU A 168 -27.09 -0.14 4.97
C LEU A 168 -25.81 -0.85 5.40
N THR A 169 -24.64 -0.27 5.10
CA THR A 169 -23.33 -0.82 5.51
C THR A 169 -22.91 -0.39 6.91
N LEU A 170 -23.66 0.52 7.55
CA LEU A 170 -23.28 1.17 8.80
C LEU A 170 -21.85 1.75 8.76
N SER A 171 -21.48 2.33 7.61
CA SER A 171 -20.16 2.90 7.36
C SER A 171 -20.22 4.02 6.34
N THR A 172 -19.64 5.17 6.67
CA THR A 172 -19.40 6.23 5.69
C THR A 172 -18.29 5.84 4.71
N GLY A 173 -17.27 5.12 5.16
CA GLY A 173 -16.19 4.54 4.34
C GLY A 173 -16.57 3.27 3.57
N ALA A 174 -17.80 3.20 3.06
CA ALA A 174 -18.33 2.02 2.39
C ALA A 174 -17.71 1.78 1.00
N ILE A 175 -17.31 2.84 0.31
CA ILE A 175 -16.80 2.79 -1.07
C ILE A 175 -15.51 3.61 -1.16
N TYR A 176 -14.49 3.06 -1.82
CA TYR A 176 -13.28 3.78 -2.19
C TYR A 176 -12.90 3.55 -3.65
N ARG A 177 -12.13 4.48 -4.21
CA ARG A 177 -11.50 4.31 -5.52
C ARG A 177 -10.26 3.42 -5.38
N ALA A 178 -10.11 2.46 -6.29
CA ALA A 178 -9.12 1.38 -6.17
C ALA A 178 -7.67 1.85 -6.11
N ASP A 179 -7.29 2.81 -6.95
CA ASP A 179 -5.94 3.35 -7.05
C ASP A 179 -5.53 4.11 -5.76
N TRP A 180 -6.42 4.97 -5.26
CA TRP A 180 -6.24 5.68 -3.99
C TRP A 180 -6.15 4.70 -2.81
N LEU A 181 -7.10 3.77 -2.72
CA LEU A 181 -7.13 2.79 -1.65
C LEU A 181 -5.87 1.92 -1.67
N THR A 182 -5.42 1.52 -2.87
CA THR A 182 -4.17 0.78 -3.05
C THR A 182 -3.01 1.52 -2.42
N VAL A 183 -2.83 2.81 -2.70
CA VAL A 183 -1.77 3.64 -2.09
C VAL A 183 -1.94 3.73 -0.57
N ARG A 184 -3.16 3.98 -0.07
CA ARG A 184 -3.41 4.13 1.37
C ARG A 184 -3.16 2.84 2.15
N LEU A 185 -3.52 1.69 1.59
CA LEU A 185 -3.33 0.40 2.24
C LEU A 185 -1.89 -0.12 2.14
N SER A 186 -1.14 0.28 1.11
CA SER A 186 0.24 -0.18 0.88
C SER A 186 1.31 0.74 1.46
N SER A 187 0.96 1.98 1.79
CA SER A 187 1.89 2.98 2.31
C SER A 187 1.80 3.11 3.84
N GLN A 188 2.89 3.54 4.47
CA GLN A 188 2.93 3.94 5.88
C GLN A 188 3.19 5.45 6.06
N ILE A 189 3.62 6.13 5.00
CA ILE A 189 3.87 7.57 4.99
C ILE A 189 2.72 8.32 4.29
N ASN A 190 2.72 9.66 4.36
CA ASN A 190 1.82 10.53 3.57
C ASN A 190 0.32 10.15 3.67
N GLY A 191 -0.15 9.71 4.84
CA GLY A 191 -1.54 9.29 5.08
C GLY A 191 -1.81 7.79 4.84
N GLY A 192 -0.79 7.01 4.50
CA GLY A 192 -0.85 5.56 4.47
C GLY A 192 -1.16 4.94 5.84
N VAL A 193 -1.72 3.73 5.82
CA VAL A 193 -2.21 3.03 7.02
C VAL A 193 -1.72 1.58 7.13
N TYR A 194 -0.73 1.18 6.34
CA TYR A 194 -0.29 -0.21 6.23
C TYR A 194 -0.12 -0.92 7.58
N TYR A 195 0.70 -0.36 8.49
CA TYR A 195 0.93 -1.01 9.80
C TYR A 195 -0.34 -1.10 10.65
N ARG A 196 -1.17 -0.06 10.66
CA ARG A 196 -2.44 -0.07 11.41
C ARG A 196 -3.40 -1.12 10.83
N MET A 197 -3.46 -1.23 9.51
CA MET A 197 -4.32 -2.21 8.87
C MET A 197 -3.86 -3.65 9.17
N ARG A 198 -2.54 -3.88 9.18
CA ARG A 198 -1.90 -5.15 9.57
C ARG A 198 -1.99 -5.48 11.07
N GLY A 199 -2.32 -4.51 11.94
CA GLY A 199 -2.24 -4.69 13.39
C GLY A 199 -0.80 -4.79 13.88
N ILE A 200 0.11 -4.04 13.24
CA ILE A 200 1.50 -3.90 13.68
C ILE A 200 1.57 -2.67 14.58
N GLU A 201 1.80 -2.92 15.86
CA GLU A 201 1.91 -1.86 16.86
C GLU A 201 3.36 -1.36 17.00
N LYS A 202 3.50 -0.06 17.23
CA LYS A 202 4.78 0.51 17.68
C LYS A 202 4.98 0.13 19.15
N PHE A 203 5.78 -0.90 19.39
CA PHE A 203 6.19 -1.28 20.75
C PHE A 203 6.99 -0.13 21.39
N ARG A 204 6.52 0.38 22.53
CA ARG A 204 7.22 1.40 23.32
C ARG A 204 7.99 0.72 24.44
N GLY A 205 9.33 0.72 24.35
CA GLY A 205 10.21 0.22 25.40
C GLY A 205 11.61 -0.09 24.89
N SER A 206 12.64 0.15 25.71
CA SER A 206 14.04 -0.10 25.36
C SER A 206 14.31 -1.59 25.17
N GLY A 207 14.70 -1.99 23.95
CA GLY A 207 15.37 -3.26 23.67
C GLY A 207 14.50 -4.48 23.36
N GLY A 208 13.20 -4.32 23.07
CA GLY A 208 12.29 -5.46 22.90
C GLY A 208 11.27 -5.36 21.77
N GLY A 209 11.21 -4.25 21.01
CA GLY A 209 10.17 -4.06 20.00
C GLY A 209 10.23 -5.10 18.89
N GLN A 210 11.35 -5.17 18.18
CA GLN A 210 11.57 -6.18 17.14
C GLN A 210 11.45 -7.62 17.66
N ALA A 211 12.01 -7.95 18.82
CA ALA A 211 11.95 -9.31 19.36
C ALA A 211 10.52 -9.73 19.71
N SER A 212 9.73 -8.83 20.30
CA SER A 212 8.31 -9.06 20.61
C SER A 212 7.48 -9.18 19.34
N TYR A 213 7.76 -8.32 18.35
CA TYR A 213 7.17 -8.41 17.02
C TYR A 213 7.44 -9.78 16.37
N LEU A 214 8.71 -10.18 16.25
CA LEU A 214 9.11 -11.46 15.67
C LEU A 214 8.44 -12.64 16.38
N ALA A 215 8.45 -12.65 17.72
CA ALA A 215 7.80 -13.68 18.51
C ALA A 215 6.28 -13.76 18.23
N SER A 216 5.61 -12.61 18.08
CA SER A 216 4.18 -12.55 17.73
C SER A 216 3.88 -13.12 16.34
N ARG A 217 4.89 -13.18 15.46
CA ARG A 217 4.80 -13.79 14.12
C ARG A 217 5.34 -15.22 14.07
N GLY A 218 5.68 -15.80 15.21
CA GLY A 218 6.22 -17.15 15.30
C GLY A 218 7.69 -17.26 14.88
N VAL A 219 8.42 -16.15 14.87
CA VAL A 219 9.87 -16.11 14.61
C VAL A 219 10.61 -16.00 15.95
N PHE A 220 11.40 -17.02 16.27
CA PHE A 220 12.09 -17.12 17.56
C PHE A 220 13.61 -17.15 17.39
N ASN A 221 14.23 -16.03 17.00
CA ASN A 221 15.67 -15.95 16.66
C ASN A 221 16.56 -16.61 17.72
N THR A 222 16.40 -16.27 18.99
CA THR A 222 17.22 -16.84 20.08
C THR A 222 17.05 -18.36 20.24
N THR A 223 15.90 -18.90 19.85
CA THR A 223 15.66 -20.35 19.86
C THR A 223 16.25 -20.99 18.60
N ALA A 224 16.10 -20.34 17.44
CA ALA A 224 16.72 -20.79 16.20
C ALA A 224 18.25 -20.85 16.32
N GLU A 225 18.87 -19.81 16.89
CA GLU A 225 20.31 -19.77 17.19
C GLU A 225 20.76 -20.93 18.08
N LYS A 226 20.05 -21.19 19.18
CA LYS A 226 20.37 -22.29 20.11
C LYS A 226 20.24 -23.67 19.47
N LEU A 227 19.35 -23.80 18.49
CA LEU A 227 19.12 -25.05 17.75
C LEU A 227 19.96 -25.12 16.47
N SER A 228 20.80 -24.11 16.19
CA SER A 228 21.53 -23.97 14.93
C SER A 228 20.63 -24.09 13.69
N ALA A 229 19.41 -23.55 13.80
CA ALA A 229 18.41 -23.55 12.75
C ALA A 229 18.38 -22.24 11.94
N ASP A 230 19.12 -21.22 12.41
CA ASP A 230 19.33 -19.98 11.69
C ASP A 230 20.43 -20.14 10.63
N GLN A 231 20.21 -19.55 9.46
CA GLN A 231 21.17 -19.53 8.37
C GLN A 231 21.44 -18.09 7.94
N ARG A 232 22.63 -17.84 7.42
CA ARG A 232 23.08 -16.50 7.03
C ARG A 232 23.75 -16.48 5.68
N ALA A 233 23.61 -15.35 4.99
CA ALA A 233 24.45 -14.95 3.88
C ALA A 233 25.06 -13.59 4.19
N ALA A 234 26.36 -13.43 3.94
CA ALA A 234 27.02 -12.14 4.00
C ALA A 234 27.70 -11.85 2.67
N MET A 235 27.64 -10.58 2.26
CA MET A 235 28.18 -10.12 0.99
C MET A 235 28.98 -8.83 1.18
N PHE A 236 29.99 -8.63 0.33
CA PHE A 236 30.71 -7.37 0.25
C PHE A 236 29.88 -6.26 -0.40
N PHE A 237 29.06 -6.63 -1.38
CA PHE A 237 28.24 -5.70 -2.15
C PHE A 237 26.83 -6.26 -2.36
N SER A 238 25.84 -5.57 -1.82
CA SER A 238 24.42 -5.85 -2.06
C SER A 238 23.96 -5.24 -3.38
N ASN A 239 23.22 -6.01 -4.19
CA ASN A 239 22.55 -5.52 -5.39
C ASN A 239 21.35 -4.59 -5.09
N VAL A 240 21.00 -4.40 -3.80
CA VAL A 240 19.93 -3.50 -3.35
C VAL A 240 20.52 -2.16 -2.91
N THR A 241 21.53 -2.16 -2.05
CA THR A 241 22.07 -0.93 -1.43
C THR A 241 23.46 -0.54 -1.94
N GLY A 242 24.17 -1.43 -2.64
CA GLY A 242 25.57 -1.25 -3.03
C GLY A 242 26.56 -1.38 -1.87
N LYS A 243 26.10 -1.79 -0.68
CA LYS A 243 26.87 -1.84 0.58
C LYS A 243 27.08 -3.27 1.06
N PRO A 244 28.01 -3.52 1.98
CA PRO A 244 28.07 -4.78 2.70
C PRO A 244 26.74 -5.05 3.42
N ARG A 245 26.23 -6.27 3.33
CA ARG A 245 24.91 -6.63 3.85
C ARG A 245 24.92 -8.04 4.44
N LEU A 246 24.21 -8.21 5.55
CA LEU A 246 23.89 -9.51 6.12
C LEU A 246 22.43 -9.84 5.81
N ILE A 247 22.17 -11.09 5.48
CA ILE A 247 20.83 -11.66 5.40
C ILE A 247 20.78 -12.81 6.39
N GLU A 248 19.79 -12.80 7.28
CA GLU A 248 19.44 -13.91 8.15
C GLU A 248 18.15 -14.57 7.64
N ALA A 249 18.16 -15.88 7.56
CA ALA A 249 17.01 -16.70 7.23
C ALA A 249 16.62 -17.50 8.47
N VAL A 250 15.45 -17.18 9.04
CA VAL A 250 14.99 -17.77 10.31
C VAL A 250 13.69 -18.55 10.08
N PRO A 251 13.62 -19.84 10.44
CA PRO A 251 12.38 -20.61 10.32
C PRO A 251 11.22 -19.99 11.10
N VAL A 252 10.01 -20.05 10.53
CA VAL A 252 8.80 -19.46 11.13
C VAL A 252 7.79 -20.54 11.51
N LEU A 253 7.16 -20.39 12.68
CA LEU A 253 6.07 -21.25 13.14
C LEU A 253 4.71 -20.81 12.58
N VAL A 254 4.58 -20.72 11.25
CA VAL A 254 3.29 -20.53 10.56
C VAL A 254 2.82 -21.83 9.90
N ARG A 255 1.52 -21.91 9.56
CA ARG A 255 0.94 -23.07 8.88
C ARG A 255 1.63 -23.27 7.53
N GLY A 256 2.20 -24.47 7.32
CA GLY A 256 2.98 -24.79 6.12
C GLY A 256 4.49 -24.60 6.29
N GLY A 257 4.92 -24.05 7.43
CA GLY A 257 6.31 -23.61 7.62
C GLY A 257 6.59 -22.33 6.86
N GLY A 258 7.86 -21.97 6.76
CA GLY A 258 8.32 -20.77 6.06
C GLY A 258 9.61 -20.25 6.66
N VAL A 259 10.11 -19.17 6.07
CA VAL A 259 11.33 -18.50 6.50
C VAL A 259 11.07 -17.00 6.57
N ALA A 260 11.49 -16.37 7.66
CA ALA A 260 11.58 -14.94 7.77
C ALA A 260 12.95 -14.51 7.26
N GLY A 261 12.98 -13.54 6.35
CA GLY A 261 14.22 -12.91 5.90
C GLY A 261 14.43 -11.62 6.67
N ILE A 262 15.59 -11.48 7.31
CA ILE A 262 16.01 -10.26 8.00
C ILE A 262 17.26 -9.75 7.31
N THR A 263 17.23 -8.53 6.80
CA THR A 263 18.42 -7.89 6.25
C THR A 263 18.96 -6.85 7.22
N HIS A 264 20.28 -6.70 7.24
CA HIS A 264 20.97 -5.74 8.10
C HIS A 264 21.75 -4.76 7.24
N ASP A 265 21.40 -3.49 7.33
CA ASP A 265 21.87 -2.45 6.43
C ASP A 265 22.67 -1.37 7.18
N ALA A 266 23.83 -1.00 6.64
CA ALA A 266 24.70 0.05 7.16
C ALA A 266 24.40 1.42 6.49
N ALA A 267 24.69 2.50 7.21
CA ALA A 267 24.67 3.84 6.63
C ALA A 267 25.92 4.11 5.77
N ASP A 268 25.83 5.07 4.85
CA ASP A 268 26.92 5.47 3.96
C ASP A 268 28.21 5.83 4.71
N GLU A 269 28.09 6.52 5.83
CA GLU A 269 29.21 6.93 6.68
C GLU A 269 29.88 5.77 7.43
N ASP A 270 29.16 4.66 7.65
CA ASP A 270 29.63 3.53 8.46
C ASP A 270 30.33 2.45 7.62
N ILE A 271 30.21 2.46 6.28
CA ILE A 271 30.74 1.38 5.41
C ILE A 271 32.27 1.18 5.52
N ARG A 272 32.99 2.18 6.05
CA ARG A 272 34.44 2.11 6.28
C ARG A 272 34.80 1.54 7.64
N ASP A 273 33.87 1.51 8.59
CA ASP A 273 34.09 0.95 9.92
C ASP A 273 34.02 -0.59 9.85
N PRO A 274 35.11 -1.31 10.20
CA PRO A 274 35.09 -2.76 10.25
C PRO A 274 33.96 -3.36 11.09
N ALA A 275 33.46 -2.66 12.11
CA ALA A 275 32.38 -3.14 12.98
C ALA A 275 31.03 -3.27 12.26
N PHE A 276 30.82 -2.56 11.15
CA PHE A 276 29.60 -2.63 10.32
C PHE A 276 29.73 -3.59 9.15
N HIS A 277 30.88 -4.24 8.98
CA HIS A 277 31.11 -5.15 7.87
C HIS A 277 30.79 -6.60 8.27
N PRO A 278 29.75 -7.24 7.71
CA PRO A 278 29.30 -8.55 8.18
C PRO A 278 30.33 -9.66 7.97
N ILE A 279 31.09 -9.63 6.85
CA ILE A 279 32.16 -10.61 6.60
C ILE A 279 33.33 -10.49 7.61
N ARG A 280 33.52 -9.32 8.24
CA ARG A 280 34.53 -9.14 9.30
C ARG A 280 34.02 -9.52 10.68
N ASN A 281 32.74 -9.84 10.80
CA ASN A 281 32.04 -10.11 12.05
C ASN A 281 31.08 -11.29 11.86
N LEU A 282 31.55 -12.42 11.31
CA LEU A 282 30.68 -13.51 10.85
C LEU A 282 29.84 -14.13 11.98
N LEU A 283 30.37 -14.15 13.21
CA LEU A 283 29.65 -14.71 14.36
C LEU A 283 28.55 -13.77 14.86
N THR A 284 28.82 -12.48 14.93
CA THR A 284 27.88 -11.48 15.49
C THR A 284 27.00 -10.80 14.44
N GLY A 285 27.34 -10.94 13.16
CA GLY A 285 26.69 -10.24 12.04
C GLY A 285 27.17 -8.80 11.83
N GLY A 286 27.93 -8.24 12.76
CA GLY A 286 28.32 -6.83 12.77
C GLY A 286 27.21 -5.90 13.28
N LYS A 287 27.49 -4.59 13.28
CA LYS A 287 26.52 -3.54 13.59
C LYS A 287 25.73 -3.16 12.33
N ASP A 288 24.54 -2.64 12.54
CA ASP A 288 23.66 -2.11 11.50
C ASP A 288 23.01 -0.79 11.93
N ARG A 289 22.29 -0.16 10.98
CA ARG A 289 21.52 1.07 11.20
C ARG A 289 20.03 0.90 10.92
N ALA A 290 19.68 -0.01 10.02
CA ALA A 290 18.32 -0.39 9.76
C ALA A 290 18.23 -1.88 9.40
N ARG A 291 17.03 -2.42 9.53
CA ARG A 291 16.67 -3.79 9.16
C ARG A 291 15.38 -3.80 8.37
N GLU A 292 15.38 -4.56 7.30
CA GLU A 292 14.15 -4.98 6.61
C GLU A 292 13.81 -6.40 7.07
N ILE A 293 12.55 -6.63 7.43
CA ILE A 293 12.06 -7.93 7.86
C ILE A 293 10.85 -8.31 7.00
N LEU A 294 10.98 -9.43 6.29
CA LEU A 294 9.94 -10.06 5.49
C LEU A 294 9.49 -11.33 6.21
N VAL A 295 8.19 -11.43 6.50
CA VAL A 295 7.62 -12.59 7.20
C VAL A 295 6.48 -13.19 6.40
N PRO A 296 6.44 -14.51 6.16
CA PRO A 296 5.28 -15.15 5.54
C PRO A 296 4.07 -15.07 6.47
N LEU A 297 2.95 -14.62 5.91
CA LEU A 297 1.64 -14.62 6.54
C LEU A 297 0.99 -16.00 6.49
N ALA A 298 0.02 -16.24 7.37
CA ALA A 298 -0.68 -17.52 7.45
C ALA A 298 -1.49 -17.87 6.17
N ASN A 299 -1.78 -16.89 5.32
CA ASN A 299 -2.41 -17.07 4.00
C ASN A 299 -1.40 -17.26 2.86
N GLY A 300 -0.10 -17.22 3.15
CA GLY A 300 1.00 -17.41 2.19
C GLY A 300 1.53 -16.14 1.53
N LEU A 301 0.95 -14.97 1.81
CA LEU A 301 1.51 -13.67 1.38
C LEU A 301 2.66 -13.23 2.30
N ILE A 302 3.26 -12.06 2.04
CA ILE A 302 4.40 -11.55 2.82
C ILE A 302 3.98 -10.28 3.58
N GLU A 303 4.35 -10.20 4.84
CA GLU A 303 4.34 -8.99 5.66
C GLU A 303 5.72 -8.31 5.59
N TYR A 304 5.72 -6.98 5.44
CA TYR A 304 6.92 -6.18 5.24
C TYR A 304 7.08 -5.20 6.40
N THR A 305 8.23 -5.21 7.07
CA THR A 305 8.45 -4.32 8.21
C THR A 305 9.87 -3.76 8.20
N LEU A 306 10.01 -2.54 8.71
CA LEU A 306 11.27 -1.82 8.80
C LEU A 306 11.56 -1.51 10.26
N PHE A 307 12.80 -1.74 10.70
CA PHE A 307 13.26 -1.47 12.05
C PHE A 307 14.57 -0.69 12.03
N ASP A 308 14.80 0.15 13.04
CA ASP A 308 16.09 0.79 13.26
C ASP A 308 17.08 -0.16 13.97
N SER A 309 18.31 0.30 14.21
CA SER A 309 19.32 -0.48 14.95
C SER A 309 18.94 -0.83 16.39
N ASN A 310 18.01 -0.08 16.99
CA ASN A 310 17.50 -0.29 18.34
C ASN A 310 16.33 -1.29 18.37
N GLY A 311 15.87 -1.76 17.21
CA GLY A 311 14.69 -2.61 17.08
C GLY A 311 13.38 -1.85 17.26
N GLU A 312 13.38 -0.54 17.00
CA GLU A 312 12.18 0.30 16.94
C GLU A 312 11.60 0.31 15.52
N LEU A 313 10.27 0.21 15.43
CA LEU A 313 9.57 0.15 14.14
C LEU A 313 9.66 1.50 13.40
N GLN A 314 10.11 1.45 12.15
CA GLN A 314 10.26 2.62 11.27
C GLN A 314 9.12 2.70 10.25
N ASP A 315 8.63 3.92 10.01
CA ASP A 315 7.70 4.20 8.92
C ASP A 315 8.44 4.38 7.57
N GLU A 316 9.73 4.73 7.61
CA GLU A 316 10.60 4.96 6.47
C GLU A 316 12.07 4.74 6.87
N VAL A 317 12.89 4.20 5.96
CA VAL A 317 14.35 4.10 6.15
C VAL A 317 15.04 5.40 5.72
N PRO A 318 15.98 5.94 6.52
CA PRO A 318 16.80 7.09 6.11
C PRO A 318 17.52 6.87 4.77
N PRO A 319 17.56 7.87 3.86
CA PRO A 319 18.07 7.71 2.50
C PRO A 319 19.58 7.42 2.44
N ASN A 320 20.36 7.78 3.46
CA ASN A 320 21.77 7.41 3.58
C ASN A 320 21.98 5.94 3.99
N ILE A 321 20.92 5.19 4.27
CA ILE A 321 20.96 3.76 4.57
C ILE A 321 20.46 2.97 3.35
N ALA A 322 19.22 3.22 2.93
CA ALA A 322 18.63 2.62 1.74
C ALA A 322 17.57 3.58 1.14
N HIS A 323 17.28 3.42 -0.15
CA HIS A 323 16.29 4.23 -0.86
C HIS A 323 15.54 3.37 -1.88
N ASP A 324 14.31 3.77 -2.20
CA ASP A 324 13.49 3.09 -3.20
C ASP A 324 13.81 3.63 -4.60
N SER A 325 14.69 2.93 -5.31
CA SER A 325 15.09 3.27 -6.67
C SER A 325 13.99 3.08 -7.72
N THR A 326 12.84 2.47 -7.36
CA THR A 326 11.68 2.34 -8.25
C THR A 326 10.85 3.63 -8.33
N ILE A 327 11.09 4.58 -7.43
CA ILE A 327 10.46 5.91 -7.45
C ILE A 327 11.15 6.77 -8.53
N PRO A 328 10.40 7.30 -9.51
CA PRO A 328 10.99 8.08 -10.60
C PRO A 328 11.48 9.45 -10.11
N PRO A 329 12.57 10.00 -10.69
CA PRO A 329 12.92 11.40 -10.50
C PRO A 329 11.80 12.33 -10.99
N PRO A 330 11.61 13.53 -10.40
CA PRO A 330 12.42 14.15 -9.35
C PRO A 330 11.93 13.86 -7.92
N TYR A 331 11.09 12.85 -7.73
CA TYR A 331 10.51 12.56 -6.41
C TYR A 331 11.57 12.01 -5.44
N SER A 332 11.37 12.26 -4.14
CA SER A 332 12.21 11.69 -3.09
C SER A 332 12.06 10.16 -3.06
N GLN A 333 13.18 9.45 -3.15
CA GLN A 333 13.25 7.98 -3.20
C GLN A 333 13.10 7.34 -1.80
N ARG A 334 12.03 7.72 -1.10
CA ARG A 334 11.71 7.29 0.27
C ARG A 334 11.40 5.80 0.29
N LEU A 335 12.11 5.01 1.10
CA LEU A 335 11.86 3.58 1.25
C LEU A 335 10.91 3.34 2.43
N GLU A 336 9.76 2.75 2.15
CA GLU A 336 8.69 2.50 3.11
C GLU A 336 8.22 1.02 3.09
N PRO A 337 7.56 0.51 4.15
CA PRO A 337 7.16 -0.88 4.20
C PRO A 337 6.04 -1.16 3.17
N MET A 338 5.99 -2.39 2.69
CA MET A 338 5.05 -2.90 1.69
C MET A 338 5.20 -2.25 0.31
N ALA A 339 4.90 -0.96 0.14
CA ALA A 339 4.89 -0.34 -1.19
C ALA A 339 6.25 -0.42 -1.90
N SER A 340 7.33 -0.01 -1.23
CA SER A 340 8.69 -0.14 -1.79
C SER A 340 9.11 -1.60 -1.91
N CYS A 341 8.82 -2.41 -0.90
CA CYS A 341 9.22 -3.81 -0.85
C CYS A 341 8.58 -4.63 -1.99
N VAL A 342 7.28 -4.49 -2.24
CA VAL A 342 6.60 -5.19 -3.34
C VAL A 342 7.17 -4.78 -4.69
N ARG A 343 7.35 -3.48 -4.95
CA ARG A 343 7.91 -3.00 -6.23
C ARG A 343 9.34 -3.47 -6.46
N CYS A 344 10.12 -3.64 -5.39
CA CYS A 344 11.49 -4.13 -5.46
C CYS A 344 11.53 -5.66 -5.62
N HIS A 345 10.74 -6.39 -4.85
CA HIS A 345 10.80 -7.85 -4.73
C HIS A 345 9.93 -8.62 -5.73
N SER A 346 8.95 -7.98 -6.39
CA SER A 346 8.04 -8.67 -7.32
C SER A 346 8.75 -9.36 -8.48
N ARG A 347 9.85 -8.76 -8.96
CA ARG A 347 10.68 -9.31 -10.05
C ARG A 347 11.26 -10.70 -9.77
N ASP A 348 11.44 -11.04 -8.50
CA ASP A 348 12.03 -12.30 -8.05
C ASP A 348 11.07 -13.06 -7.12
N ALA A 349 9.78 -13.05 -7.44
CA ALA A 349 8.77 -13.82 -6.73
C ALA A 349 8.73 -13.52 -5.20
N GLY A 350 8.78 -12.23 -4.85
CA GLY A 350 8.66 -11.75 -3.46
C GLY A 350 9.96 -11.81 -2.66
N TRP A 351 10.99 -12.50 -3.14
CA TRP A 351 12.29 -12.62 -2.46
C TRP A 351 13.42 -12.42 -3.46
N LEU A 352 14.14 -11.30 -3.38
CA LEU A 352 15.29 -11.05 -4.26
C LEU A 352 16.34 -12.14 -4.14
N HIS A 353 16.95 -12.51 -5.27
CA HIS A 353 18.13 -13.36 -5.28
C HIS A 353 19.34 -12.66 -4.64
N PHE A 354 20.22 -13.43 -4.01
CA PHE A 354 21.40 -12.89 -3.35
C PHE A 354 22.59 -13.83 -3.38
N ASP A 355 23.78 -13.22 -3.34
CA ASP A 355 25.04 -13.93 -3.19
C ASP A 355 25.34 -14.26 -1.72
N ASN A 356 26.13 -15.31 -1.50
CA ASN A 356 26.79 -15.56 -0.22
C ASN A 356 28.31 -15.63 -0.44
N ASP A 357 29.00 -14.52 -0.20
CA ASP A 357 30.44 -14.43 -0.42
C ASP A 357 31.23 -15.25 0.61
N VAL A 358 30.62 -15.57 1.76
CA VAL A 358 31.25 -16.41 2.79
C VAL A 358 31.40 -17.85 2.30
N LEU A 359 30.43 -18.38 1.54
CA LEU A 359 30.54 -19.71 0.93
C LEU A 359 31.76 -19.81 0.01
N LYS A 360 32.03 -18.75 -0.75
CA LYS A 360 33.20 -18.67 -1.65
C LYS A 360 34.51 -18.67 -0.84
N LEU A 361 34.50 -18.12 0.37
CA LEU A 361 35.66 -18.08 1.28
C LEU A 361 35.87 -19.39 2.05
N ILE A 362 34.80 -20.05 2.53
CA ILE A 362 34.89 -21.32 3.27
C ILE A 362 35.48 -22.42 2.38
N GLY A 363 35.26 -22.37 1.06
CA GLY A 363 35.88 -23.28 0.09
C GLY A 363 37.36 -22.99 -0.23
N SER A 364 37.99 -21.99 0.39
CA SER A 364 39.37 -21.57 0.12
C SER A 364 40.34 -21.96 1.23
N ASP A 365 41.65 -21.92 0.95
CA ASP A 365 42.72 -22.23 1.92
C ASP A 365 43.01 -21.09 2.94
N LEU A 366 42.09 -20.12 3.09
CA LEU A 366 42.29 -18.93 3.93
C LEU A 366 41.81 -19.15 5.38
N ASP A 367 42.64 -18.79 6.36
CA ASP A 367 42.23 -18.73 7.78
C ASP A 367 41.48 -17.41 8.05
N ILE A 368 40.16 -17.42 7.84
CA ILE A 368 39.30 -16.24 7.90
C ILE A 368 38.75 -15.94 9.30
N PHE A 369 39.09 -16.74 10.32
CA PHE A 369 38.44 -16.72 11.64
C PHE A 369 39.19 -15.89 12.70
N SER A 370 39.49 -14.63 12.38
CA SER A 370 40.23 -13.75 13.29
C SER A 370 39.38 -13.09 14.40
N ASP A 371 38.05 -13.22 14.37
CA ASP A 371 37.10 -12.63 15.31
C ASP A 371 36.84 -13.49 16.57
N ILE A 372 37.62 -14.56 16.78
CA ILE A 372 37.41 -15.57 17.83
C ILE A 372 37.81 -15.11 19.24
N GLY A 373 38.68 -14.09 19.36
CA GLY A 373 39.36 -13.74 20.61
C GLY A 373 38.44 -13.47 21.82
N ASP A 374 37.21 -13.01 21.57
CA ASP A 374 36.32 -12.47 22.61
C ASP A 374 35.16 -13.39 23.02
N LEU A 375 34.91 -14.51 22.33
CA LEU A 375 33.62 -15.23 22.46
C LEU A 375 33.62 -16.40 23.45
N LYS A 376 34.72 -16.68 24.16
CA LYS A 376 34.87 -17.84 25.07
C LYS A 376 34.51 -19.20 24.42
N LEU A 377 34.59 -19.28 23.08
CA LEU A 377 34.39 -20.50 22.31
C LEU A 377 35.74 -21.09 21.91
N THR A 378 35.83 -22.41 21.77
CA THR A 378 37.00 -23.04 21.15
C THR A 378 37.00 -22.79 19.63
N ARG A 379 38.16 -22.95 18.99
CA ARG A 379 38.28 -22.84 17.52
C ARG A 379 37.33 -23.80 16.81
N GLU A 380 37.20 -25.02 17.31
CA GLU A 380 36.32 -26.05 16.75
C GLU A 380 34.85 -25.65 16.86
N GLN A 381 34.43 -25.08 18.00
CA GLN A 381 33.06 -24.59 18.20
C GLN A 381 32.73 -23.43 17.25
N VAL A 382 33.69 -22.54 16.99
CA VAL A 382 33.51 -21.45 16.03
C VAL A 382 33.37 -21.97 14.62
N VAL A 383 34.27 -22.86 14.20
CA VAL A 383 34.23 -23.42 12.84
C VAL A 383 32.92 -24.17 12.61
N ASP A 384 32.47 -24.97 13.58
CA ASP A 384 31.19 -25.68 13.52
C ASP A 384 30.00 -24.71 13.42
N ARG A 385 29.99 -23.65 14.25
CA ARG A 385 28.95 -22.62 14.18
C ARG A 385 28.93 -21.89 12.85
N LEU A 386 30.08 -21.51 12.32
CA LEU A 386 30.19 -20.80 11.04
C LEU A 386 29.81 -21.69 9.85
N ALA A 387 30.17 -22.97 9.90
CA ALA A 387 29.68 -23.95 8.94
C ALA A 387 28.15 -24.06 9.00
N GLY A 388 27.55 -24.16 10.19
CA GLY A 388 26.10 -24.19 10.35
C GLY A 388 25.40 -22.93 9.80
N LEU A 389 25.97 -21.74 10.07
CA LEU A 389 25.43 -20.46 9.63
C LEU A 389 25.50 -20.29 8.11
N TYR A 390 26.66 -20.55 7.50
CA TYR A 390 26.94 -20.11 6.13
C TYR A 390 27.07 -21.23 5.11
N ALA A 391 27.26 -22.50 5.49
CA ALA A 391 27.52 -23.58 4.53
C ALA A 391 26.29 -24.05 3.73
N GLY A 392 25.10 -23.66 4.14
CA GLY A 392 23.86 -24.02 3.46
C GLY A 392 23.65 -23.25 2.15
N ASP A 393 23.16 -23.93 1.12
CA ASP A 393 22.55 -23.25 -0.02
C ASP A 393 21.25 -22.58 0.45
N LEU A 394 21.31 -21.26 0.60
CA LEU A 394 20.21 -20.43 1.07
C LEU A 394 19.29 -19.94 -0.04
N ASP A 395 19.80 -19.82 -1.27
CA ASP A 395 19.11 -19.09 -2.35
C ASP A 395 18.79 -19.95 -3.58
N GLY A 396 19.36 -21.15 -3.69
CA GLY A 396 19.10 -22.06 -4.79
C GLY A 396 17.65 -22.59 -4.84
N PRO A 397 17.25 -23.28 -5.91
CA PRO A 397 15.86 -23.70 -6.11
C PRO A 397 15.31 -24.57 -4.96
N ASP A 398 16.11 -25.49 -4.40
CA ASP A 398 15.70 -26.37 -3.31
C ASP A 398 16.11 -25.87 -1.92
N SER A 399 16.59 -24.63 -1.84
CA SER A 399 16.94 -23.95 -0.58
C SER A 399 15.72 -23.52 0.23
N GLN A 400 15.97 -22.93 1.40
CA GLN A 400 14.91 -22.30 2.20
C GLN A 400 14.22 -21.15 1.44
N MET A 401 14.98 -20.26 0.80
CA MET A 401 14.41 -19.14 0.06
C MET A 401 13.76 -19.59 -1.25
N GLY A 402 14.31 -20.60 -1.92
CA GLY A 402 13.73 -21.20 -3.11
C GLY A 402 12.33 -21.80 -2.85
N ARG A 403 12.14 -22.45 -1.69
CA ARG A 403 10.81 -22.87 -1.22
C ARG A 403 9.91 -21.69 -0.90
N ALA A 404 10.42 -20.67 -0.18
CA ALA A 404 9.65 -19.48 0.18
C ALA A 404 9.09 -18.74 -1.06
N ARG A 405 9.89 -18.61 -2.13
CA ARG A 405 9.44 -18.06 -3.42
C ARG A 405 8.30 -18.88 -4.04
N ARG A 406 8.40 -20.21 -4.02
CA ARG A 406 7.34 -21.08 -4.55
C ARG A 406 6.04 -20.96 -3.76
N ASP A 407 6.14 -20.95 -2.44
CA ASP A 407 4.97 -20.83 -1.57
C ASP A 407 4.27 -19.48 -1.76
N TYR A 408 5.05 -18.39 -1.82
CA TYR A 408 4.52 -17.06 -2.11
C TYR A 408 3.89 -16.97 -3.51
N THR A 409 4.60 -17.45 -4.54
CA THR A 409 4.08 -17.46 -5.92
C THR A 409 2.78 -18.26 -6.02
N SER A 410 2.70 -19.41 -5.34
CA SER A 410 1.48 -20.21 -5.29
C SER A 410 0.34 -19.48 -4.58
N ALA A 411 0.62 -18.76 -3.49
CA ALA A 411 -0.38 -17.96 -2.78
C ALA A 411 -0.89 -16.81 -3.66
N VAL A 412 0.00 -16.05 -4.30
CA VAL A 412 -0.35 -14.98 -5.23
C VAL A 412 -1.21 -15.54 -6.36
N PHE A 413 -0.75 -16.57 -7.06
CA PHE A 413 -1.48 -17.14 -8.19
C PHE A 413 -2.87 -17.66 -7.81
N ARG A 414 -3.03 -18.28 -6.64
CA ARG A 414 -4.35 -18.71 -6.14
C ARG A 414 -5.29 -17.54 -5.84
N LEU A 415 -4.76 -16.39 -5.45
CA LEU A 415 -5.55 -15.21 -5.15
C LEU A 415 -5.93 -14.45 -6.44
N THR A 416 -4.97 -14.28 -7.34
CA THR A 416 -5.05 -13.29 -8.42
C THR A 416 -5.20 -13.90 -9.81
N GLY A 417 -4.81 -15.18 -9.97
CA GLY A 417 -4.64 -15.81 -11.28
C GLY A 417 -3.38 -15.37 -12.04
N LEU A 418 -2.59 -14.45 -11.47
CA LEU A 418 -1.37 -13.89 -12.04
C LEU A 418 -0.13 -14.43 -11.34
N SER A 419 1.02 -14.37 -11.99
CA SER A 419 2.30 -14.58 -11.33
C SER A 419 2.61 -13.46 -10.31
N ALA A 420 3.55 -13.75 -9.40
CA ALA A 420 4.04 -12.75 -8.44
C ALA A 420 4.67 -11.52 -9.11
N GLN A 421 5.29 -11.71 -10.28
CA GLN A 421 5.85 -10.61 -11.05
C GLN A 421 4.76 -9.77 -11.69
N GLU A 422 3.83 -10.38 -12.43
CA GLU A 422 2.73 -9.68 -13.13
C GLU A 422 1.88 -8.85 -12.15
N VAL A 423 1.47 -9.43 -11.01
CA VAL A 423 0.68 -8.66 -10.02
C VAL A 423 1.48 -7.52 -9.40
N GLY A 424 2.79 -7.70 -9.21
CA GLY A 424 3.65 -6.68 -8.64
C GLY A 424 3.94 -5.55 -9.62
N GLU A 425 4.01 -5.83 -10.92
CA GLU A 425 4.09 -4.85 -11.99
C GLU A 425 2.81 -4.02 -12.06
N GLU A 426 1.63 -4.67 -12.09
CA GLU A 426 0.32 -3.99 -12.07
C GLU A 426 0.13 -3.15 -10.80
N PHE A 427 0.47 -3.69 -9.62
CA PHE A 427 0.51 -2.91 -8.38
C PHE A 427 1.41 -1.68 -8.50
N GLY A 428 2.61 -1.86 -9.06
CA GLY A 428 3.56 -0.78 -9.29
C GLY A 428 3.02 0.29 -10.23
N ASP A 429 2.31 -0.10 -11.29
CA ASP A 429 1.69 0.82 -12.24
C ASP A 429 0.54 1.61 -11.63
N ILE A 430 -0.36 0.96 -10.88
CA ILE A 430 -1.42 1.63 -10.11
C ILE A 430 -0.80 2.66 -9.15
N TYR A 431 0.20 2.25 -8.36
CA TYR A 431 0.86 3.12 -7.39
C TYR A 431 1.55 4.30 -8.08
N ARG A 432 2.31 4.06 -9.16
CA ARG A 432 3.00 5.11 -9.91
C ARG A 432 2.04 6.10 -10.53
N ARG A 433 0.98 5.62 -11.20
CA ARG A 433 -0.05 6.47 -11.83
C ARG A 433 -0.73 7.36 -10.79
N TYR A 434 -0.97 6.82 -9.59
CA TYR A 434 -1.61 7.59 -8.54
C TYR A 434 -0.67 8.62 -7.91
N ALA A 435 0.50 8.15 -7.43
CA ALA A 435 1.37 8.92 -6.55
C ALA A 435 2.35 9.85 -7.28
N TYR A 436 2.77 9.49 -8.50
CA TYR A 436 3.89 10.17 -9.18
C TYR A 436 3.52 10.74 -10.55
N THR A 437 2.49 10.24 -11.21
CA THR A 437 2.03 10.84 -12.48
C THR A 437 1.30 12.15 -12.21
N ARG A 438 1.75 13.23 -12.85
CA ARG A 438 1.09 14.53 -12.81
C ARG A 438 -0.27 14.47 -13.50
N ILE A 439 -1.24 15.21 -12.98
CA ILE A 439 -2.58 15.28 -13.54
C ILE A 439 -2.55 16.16 -14.77
N THR A 440 -2.68 15.53 -15.93
CA THR A 440 -2.87 16.22 -17.20
C THR A 440 -4.34 16.61 -17.35
N PRO A 441 -4.69 17.55 -18.26
CA PRO A 441 -6.08 17.86 -18.54
C PRO A 441 -6.88 16.65 -19.04
N GLN A 442 -6.23 15.71 -19.74
CA GLN A 442 -6.85 14.45 -20.15
C GLN A 442 -7.21 13.58 -18.94
N MET A 443 -6.25 13.36 -18.02
CA MET A 443 -6.52 12.58 -16.80
C MET A 443 -7.61 13.24 -15.95
N ALA A 444 -7.62 14.56 -15.84
CA ALA A 444 -8.68 15.28 -15.15
C ALA A 444 -10.06 15.06 -15.82
N CYS A 445 -10.14 15.01 -17.17
CA CYS A 445 -11.39 14.69 -17.87
C CYS A 445 -11.85 13.27 -17.53
N GLU A 446 -10.92 12.29 -17.59
CA GLU A 446 -11.20 10.88 -17.29
C GLU A 446 -11.74 10.74 -15.86
N GLU A 447 -11.10 11.39 -14.89
CA GLU A 447 -11.52 11.38 -13.48
C GLU A 447 -12.85 12.09 -13.23
N LEU A 448 -13.22 13.06 -14.07
CA LEU A 448 -14.53 13.72 -14.08
C LEU A 448 -15.61 12.93 -14.85
N GLY A 449 -15.30 11.71 -15.32
CA GLY A 449 -16.26 10.84 -16.00
C GLY A 449 -16.31 11.00 -17.51
N VAL A 450 -15.26 11.56 -18.13
CA VAL A 450 -15.25 11.92 -19.54
C VAL A 450 -14.02 11.37 -20.26
N GLN A 451 -14.23 10.42 -21.17
CA GLN A 451 -13.20 9.91 -22.07
C GLN A 451 -13.17 10.73 -23.36
N LEU A 452 -11.97 11.22 -23.68
CA LEU A 452 -11.73 12.00 -24.89
C LEU A 452 -11.69 11.11 -26.14
N ARG A 453 -12.32 11.55 -27.22
CA ARG A 453 -12.23 10.92 -28.54
C ARG A 453 -10.99 11.40 -29.28
N ALA A 454 -10.63 10.67 -30.34
CA ALA A 454 -9.59 11.11 -31.26
C ALA A 454 -9.94 12.48 -31.86
N GLY A 455 -9.05 13.46 -31.65
CA GLY A 455 -9.22 14.84 -32.13
C GLY A 455 -9.81 15.82 -31.11
N ASP A 456 -10.24 15.35 -29.93
CA ASP A 456 -10.67 16.25 -28.86
C ASP A 456 -9.46 16.93 -28.21
N GLU A 457 -9.58 18.24 -27.97
CA GLU A 457 -8.57 19.03 -27.25
C GLU A 457 -8.81 18.96 -25.73
N PRO A 458 -7.95 18.30 -24.93
CA PRO A 458 -8.20 18.05 -23.50
C PRO A 458 -8.48 19.32 -22.68
N LYS A 459 -7.74 20.39 -22.95
CA LYS A 459 -7.88 21.68 -22.25
C LYS A 459 -9.23 22.36 -22.54
N GLU A 460 -9.76 22.20 -23.74
CA GLU A 460 -11.07 22.75 -24.13
C GLU A 460 -12.19 21.94 -23.49
N THR A 461 -12.03 20.61 -23.42
CA THR A 461 -12.96 19.74 -22.70
C THR A 461 -13.00 20.10 -21.21
N ILE A 462 -11.85 20.25 -20.54
CA ILE A 462 -11.81 20.73 -19.14
C ILE A 462 -12.48 22.09 -18.99
N ALA A 463 -12.24 23.04 -19.90
CA ALA A 463 -12.86 24.36 -19.84
C ALA A 463 -14.41 24.31 -19.96
N ARG A 464 -14.94 23.29 -20.64
CA ARG A 464 -16.39 23.03 -20.73
C ARG A 464 -16.92 22.34 -19.47
N LEU A 465 -16.19 21.37 -18.91
CA LEU A 465 -16.59 20.64 -17.70
C LEU A 465 -16.55 21.51 -16.44
N LEU A 466 -15.57 22.42 -16.36
CA LEU A 466 -15.36 23.33 -15.25
C LEU A 466 -15.51 24.79 -15.72
N PRO A 467 -16.74 25.26 -16.03
CA PRO A 467 -16.97 26.61 -16.50
C PRO A 467 -16.69 27.63 -15.40
N ILE A 468 -15.82 28.59 -15.68
CA ILE A 468 -15.50 29.69 -14.78
C ILE A 468 -16.50 30.82 -15.03
N GLN A 469 -17.25 31.21 -13.99
CA GLN A 469 -18.10 32.39 -14.05
C GLN A 469 -17.25 33.67 -13.97
N PRO A 470 -17.43 34.65 -14.88
CA PRO A 470 -16.70 35.91 -14.83
C PRO A 470 -16.80 36.59 -13.45
N GLY A 471 -15.66 36.97 -12.89
CA GLY A 471 -15.58 37.63 -11.58
C GLY A 471 -15.65 36.71 -10.36
N SER A 472 -15.81 35.39 -10.55
CA SER A 472 -15.70 34.43 -9.46
C SER A 472 -14.23 34.06 -9.20
N PRO A 473 -13.82 33.88 -7.93
CA PRO A 473 -12.52 33.29 -7.63
C PRO A 473 -12.47 31.85 -8.17
N VAL A 474 -11.29 31.43 -8.63
CA VAL A 474 -11.06 30.10 -9.19
C VAL A 474 -9.77 29.57 -8.59
N ASP A 475 -9.77 28.29 -8.23
CA ASP A 475 -8.55 27.64 -7.79
C ASP A 475 -7.50 27.62 -8.92
N PRO A 476 -6.24 28.02 -8.65
CA PRO A 476 -5.18 28.00 -9.65
C PRO A 476 -4.99 26.65 -10.36
N ALA A 477 -5.24 25.52 -9.69
CA ALA A 477 -5.14 24.18 -10.27
C ALA A 477 -6.07 24.01 -11.49
N ILE A 478 -7.32 24.44 -11.37
CA ILE A 478 -8.30 24.44 -12.47
C ILE A 478 -7.82 25.36 -13.60
N GLY A 479 -7.29 26.54 -13.25
CA GLY A 479 -6.72 27.48 -14.21
C GLY A 479 -5.57 26.89 -15.03
N PHE A 480 -4.63 26.22 -14.37
CA PHE A 480 -3.49 25.55 -15.02
C PHE A 480 -3.92 24.41 -15.95
N LEU A 481 -4.85 23.56 -15.51
CA LEU A 481 -5.38 22.48 -16.34
C LEU A 481 -6.06 23.01 -17.61
N ARG A 482 -6.83 24.10 -17.50
CA ARG A 482 -7.44 24.79 -18.66
C ARG A 482 -6.42 25.39 -19.64
N MET A 483 -5.20 25.66 -19.17
CA MET A 483 -4.09 26.10 -20.03
C MET A 483 -3.25 24.95 -20.57
N GLY A 484 -3.58 23.69 -20.23
CA GLY A 484 -2.81 22.53 -20.66
C GLY A 484 -1.59 22.22 -19.78
N VAL A 485 -1.46 22.87 -18.62
CA VAL A 485 -0.33 22.67 -17.69
C VAL A 485 -0.69 21.55 -16.71
N PRO A 486 0.08 20.45 -16.65
CA PRO A 486 -0.15 19.40 -15.66
C PRO A 486 0.13 19.88 -14.24
N ILE A 487 -0.66 19.39 -13.28
CA ILE A 487 -0.56 19.72 -11.85
C ILE A 487 -0.21 18.48 -11.01
N ASN A 488 0.10 18.65 -9.72
CA ASN A 488 0.31 17.48 -8.85
C ASN A 488 -1.02 16.84 -8.45
N ARG A 489 -0.97 15.56 -8.09
CA ARG A 489 -2.11 14.80 -7.58
C ARG A 489 -2.79 15.49 -6.39
N ALA A 490 -2.02 15.95 -5.40
CA ALA A 490 -2.56 16.62 -4.22
C ALA A 490 -3.31 17.93 -4.54
N ASP A 491 -2.82 18.70 -5.51
CA ASP A 491 -3.50 19.93 -5.97
C ASP A 491 -4.85 19.61 -6.63
N TRP A 492 -4.92 18.50 -7.39
CA TRP A 492 -6.16 18.02 -8.00
C TRP A 492 -7.16 17.48 -6.97
N GLU A 493 -6.70 16.69 -6.01
CA GLU A 493 -7.56 16.13 -4.95
C GLU A 493 -8.22 17.23 -4.11
N HIS A 494 -7.53 18.36 -3.90
CA HIS A 494 -8.08 19.50 -3.17
C HIS A 494 -9.30 20.10 -3.87
N VAL A 495 -9.31 20.14 -5.21
CA VAL A 495 -10.37 20.79 -5.99
C VAL A 495 -11.37 19.83 -6.59
N PHE A 496 -11.17 18.51 -6.45
CA PHE A 496 -12.04 17.51 -7.07
C PHE A 496 -13.48 17.55 -6.53
N VAL A 497 -13.64 17.88 -5.24
CA VAL A 497 -14.93 17.89 -4.53
C VAL A 497 -15.59 19.26 -4.43
N ASP A 498 -14.91 20.30 -4.92
CA ASP A 498 -15.38 21.69 -4.96
C ASP A 498 -16.20 21.95 -6.23
#